data_AF-A0A2T7U8H2-F1
#
_entry.id   AF-A0A2T7U8H2-F1
#
_cell.length_a   1.000
_cell.length_b   1.000
_cell.length_c   1.000
_cell.angle_alpha   90.00
_cell.angle_beta   90.00
_cell.angle_gamma   90.00
#
_symmetry.space_group_name_H-M   'P 1'
#
loop_
_entity.id
_entity.type
_entity.pdbx_description
1 polymer ?
#
loop_
_entity_poly.entity_id
_entity_poly.type
_entity_poly.pdbx_seq_one_letter_code
_entity_poly.pdbx_strand_id
1 'polypeptide(L)'
;MTSWSPDWHAPADALQCLVDWGASPRLLHHHQMVLQAAQALSAALKAAAVAHDAQWMAMGAALHDVGKLLYVQEVSGPGSEHEAAGEALLLKAGVPAHLARCCVTHGQWQNCEALESLCVALADRLWRGARCPELELRVIDAAAERKGCDRWSIWSPLEDTFEAIAAEGPARLQASRSCADR
;
A
#
# COMPACT_ATOMS: atom_id res chain seq x y z
N MET A 1 -7.26 2.65 33.36
CA MET A 1 -7.09 1.89 32.11
C MET A 1 -7.95 2.57 31.07
N THR A 2 -7.38 3.54 30.35
CA THR A 2 -8.07 4.18 29.22
C THR A 2 -8.23 3.13 28.13
N SER A 3 -9.47 2.80 27.80
CA SER A 3 -9.83 2.04 26.61
C SER A 3 -9.45 2.86 25.39
N TRP A 4 -8.19 2.80 24.99
CA TRP A 4 -7.76 3.33 23.71
C TRP A 4 -8.19 2.33 22.66
N SER A 5 -9.23 2.68 21.91
CA SER A 5 -9.57 2.05 20.64
C SER A 5 -9.16 3.04 19.57
N PRO A 6 -8.17 2.73 18.72
CA PRO A 6 -7.88 3.58 17.58
C PRO A 6 -9.12 3.63 16.69
N ASP A 7 -9.56 4.86 16.42
CA ASP A 7 -10.53 5.10 15.36
C ASP A 7 -9.82 4.84 14.04
N TRP A 8 -10.13 3.72 13.38
CA TRP A 8 -9.53 3.32 12.09
C TRP A 8 -10.02 4.17 10.91
N HIS A 9 -10.12 5.48 11.12
CA HIS A 9 -10.73 6.44 10.21
C HIS A 9 -9.70 7.16 9.34
N ALA A 10 -8.45 7.33 9.78
CA ALA A 10 -7.41 7.98 8.99
C ALA A 10 -6.10 7.17 8.89
N PRO A 11 -5.37 7.28 7.77
CA PRO A 11 -4.06 6.64 7.61
C PRO A 11 -3.02 7.18 8.60
N ALA A 12 -3.21 8.41 9.11
CA ALA A 12 -2.37 8.96 10.18
C ALA A 12 -2.51 8.16 11.48
N ASP A 13 -3.71 7.72 11.82
CA ASP A 13 -3.96 6.90 13.02
C ASP A 13 -3.32 5.52 12.86
N ALA A 14 -3.37 4.94 11.65
CA ALA A 14 -2.67 3.68 11.33
C ALA A 14 -1.14 3.82 11.48
N LEU A 15 -0.54 4.90 10.99
CA LEU A 15 0.88 5.17 11.16
C LEU A 15 1.25 5.41 12.64
N GLN A 16 0.39 6.07 13.40
CA GLN A 16 0.60 6.25 14.83
C GLN A 16 0.52 4.91 15.58
N CYS A 17 -0.41 4.03 15.22
CA CYS A 17 -0.47 2.68 15.79
C CYS A 17 0.82 1.88 15.54
N LEU A 18 1.42 2.00 14.34
CA LEU A 18 2.72 1.37 14.05
C LEU A 18 3.83 1.89 14.99
N VAL A 19 3.86 3.20 15.27
CA VAL A 19 4.80 3.78 16.25
C VAL A 19 4.55 3.19 17.64
N ASP A 20 3.29 3.17 18.07
CA ASP A 20 2.92 2.69 19.41
C ASP A 20 3.18 1.18 19.57
N TRP A 21 3.14 0.42 18.48
CA TRP A 21 3.46 -1.01 18.43
C TRP A 21 4.95 -1.31 18.22
N GLY A 22 5.80 -0.27 18.21
CA GLY A 22 7.26 -0.43 18.16
C GLY A 22 7.82 -0.71 16.76
N ALA A 23 7.19 -0.19 15.71
CA ALA A 23 7.75 -0.24 14.37
C ALA A 23 9.14 0.40 14.34
N SER A 24 10.11 -0.31 13.73
CA SER A 24 11.42 0.29 13.46
C SER A 24 11.27 1.55 12.59
N PRO A 25 12.18 2.54 12.70
CA PRO A 25 12.16 3.73 11.83
C PRO A 25 12.11 3.36 10.35
N ARG A 26 12.80 2.29 9.97
CA ARG A 26 12.81 1.76 8.61
C ARG A 26 11.44 1.24 8.16
N LEU A 27 10.76 0.46 9.00
CA LEU A 27 9.42 -0.04 8.69
C LEU A 27 8.41 1.11 8.61
N LEU A 28 8.46 2.04 9.57
CA LEU A 28 7.58 3.22 9.54
C LEU A 28 7.78 4.04 8.26
N HIS A 29 9.02 4.28 7.87
CA HIS A 29 9.34 5.01 6.65
C HIS A 29 8.84 4.28 5.39
N HIS A 30 8.96 2.96 5.32
CA HIS A 30 8.37 2.14 4.26
C HIS A 30 6.87 2.40 4.13
N HIS A 31 6.11 2.26 5.22
CA HIS A 31 4.66 2.50 5.22
C HIS A 31 4.31 3.94 4.78
N GLN A 32 5.10 4.94 5.17
CA GLN A 32 4.92 6.33 4.73
C GLN A 32 5.13 6.49 3.22
N MET A 33 6.16 5.87 2.65
CA MET A 33 6.45 5.93 1.21
C MET A 33 5.39 5.21 0.38
N VAL A 34 4.94 4.04 0.83
CA VAL A 34 3.85 3.30 0.17
C VAL A 34 2.54 4.09 0.23
N LEU A 35 2.23 4.73 1.37
CA LEU A 35 1.07 5.59 1.50
C LEU A 35 1.10 6.76 0.51
N GLN A 36 2.23 7.45 0.35
CA GLN A 36 2.38 8.53 -0.62
C GLN A 36 2.18 8.04 -2.06
N ALA A 37 2.75 6.89 -2.41
CA ALA A 37 2.53 6.27 -3.72
C ALA A 37 1.05 5.91 -3.94
N ALA A 38 0.38 5.33 -2.95
CA ALA A 38 -1.05 5.01 -3.03
C ALA A 38 -1.94 6.26 -3.18
N GLN A 39 -1.59 7.36 -2.51
CA GLN A 39 -2.28 8.65 -2.66
C GLN A 39 -2.09 9.24 -4.06
N ALA A 40 -0.90 9.14 -4.64
CA ALA A 40 -0.64 9.55 -6.02
C ALA A 40 -1.45 8.72 -7.03
N LEU A 41 -1.51 7.39 -6.84
CA LEU A 41 -2.37 6.51 -7.64
C LEU A 41 -3.86 6.88 -7.52
N SER A 42 -4.35 7.10 -6.30
CA SER A 42 -5.74 7.53 -6.06
C SER A 42 -6.04 8.88 -6.73
N ALA A 43 -5.11 9.84 -6.68
CA ALA A 43 -5.26 11.11 -7.36
C ALA A 43 -5.35 10.95 -8.88
N ALA A 44 -4.54 10.07 -9.48
CA ALA A 44 -4.59 9.78 -10.91
C ALA A 44 -5.90 9.08 -11.32
N LEU A 45 -6.37 8.11 -10.54
CA LEU A 45 -7.68 7.47 -10.75
C LEU A 45 -8.82 8.51 -10.68
N LYS A 46 -8.76 9.42 -9.70
CA LYS A 46 -9.74 10.50 -9.56
C LYS A 46 -9.70 11.46 -10.76
N ALA A 47 -8.52 11.85 -11.23
CA ALA A 47 -8.36 12.68 -12.42
C ALA A 47 -8.88 12.00 -13.68
N ALA A 48 -8.73 10.67 -13.77
CA ALA A 48 -9.30 9.84 -14.82
C ALA A 48 -10.81 9.57 -14.64
N ALA A 49 -11.46 10.12 -13.61
CA ALA A 49 -12.87 9.87 -13.27
C ALA A 49 -13.21 8.39 -13.05
N VAL A 50 -12.28 7.62 -12.48
CA VAL A 50 -12.48 6.22 -12.07
C VAL A 50 -12.98 6.21 -10.62
N ALA A 51 -14.18 5.68 -10.39
CA ALA A 51 -14.70 5.50 -9.04
C ALA A 51 -13.86 4.50 -8.25
N HIS A 52 -13.45 4.84 -7.04
CA HIS A 52 -12.68 3.95 -6.17
C HIS A 52 -12.78 4.42 -4.72
N ASP A 53 -12.49 3.52 -3.78
CA ASP A 53 -12.41 3.85 -2.36
C ASP A 53 -11.00 4.36 -2.00
N ALA A 54 -10.83 5.68 -2.04
CA ALA A 54 -9.57 6.34 -1.70
C ALA A 54 -9.17 6.14 -0.22
N GLN A 55 -10.15 6.01 0.68
CA GLN A 55 -9.87 5.80 2.10
C GLN A 55 -9.35 4.38 2.32
N TRP A 56 -10.00 3.38 1.71
CA TRP A 56 -9.52 2.00 1.76
C TRP A 56 -8.11 1.88 1.17
N MET A 57 -7.82 2.51 0.03
CA MET A 57 -6.47 2.51 -0.57
C MET A 57 -5.42 3.08 0.38
N ALA A 58 -5.70 4.22 1.01
CA ALA A 58 -4.78 4.86 1.94
C ALA A 58 -4.57 4.01 3.21
N MET A 59 -5.65 3.50 3.80
CA MET A 59 -5.58 2.61 4.97
C MET A 59 -4.86 1.30 4.64
N GLY A 60 -5.17 0.70 3.49
CA GLY A 60 -4.54 -0.51 3.00
C GLY A 60 -3.03 -0.34 2.87
N ALA A 61 -2.58 0.75 2.24
CA ALA A 61 -1.16 1.09 2.14
C ALA A 61 -0.51 1.32 3.51
N ALA A 62 -1.19 2.03 4.42
CA ALA A 62 -0.68 2.30 5.76
C ALA A 62 -0.60 1.04 6.65
N LEU A 63 -1.30 -0.04 6.32
CA LEU A 63 -1.40 -1.24 7.16
C LEU A 63 -0.80 -2.52 6.55
N HIS A 64 -0.61 -2.58 5.21
CA HIS A 64 -0.32 -3.82 4.49
C HIS A 64 0.79 -4.68 5.10
N ASP A 65 1.88 -4.05 5.55
CA ASP A 65 3.08 -4.72 6.03
C ASP A 65 3.21 -4.79 7.56
N VAL A 66 2.14 -4.50 8.30
CA VAL A 66 2.16 -4.44 9.78
C VAL A 66 2.64 -5.74 10.43
N GLY A 67 2.45 -6.90 9.78
CA GLY A 67 2.96 -8.18 10.29
C GLY A 67 4.48 -8.25 10.38
N LYS A 68 5.21 -7.35 9.72
CA LYS A 68 6.67 -7.23 9.84
C LYS A 68 7.12 -6.72 11.22
N LEU A 69 6.19 -6.25 12.05
CA LEU A 69 6.41 -6.09 13.49
C LEU A 69 6.72 -7.43 14.19
N LEU A 70 6.08 -8.51 13.74
CA LEU A 70 6.22 -9.86 14.30
C LEU A 70 7.33 -10.65 13.58
N TYR A 71 7.58 -10.33 12.31
CA TYR A 71 8.57 -10.99 11.44
C TYR A 71 9.62 -9.99 10.94
N VAL A 72 10.39 -9.42 11.88
CA VAL A 72 11.33 -8.32 11.62
C VAL A 72 12.39 -8.65 10.56
N GLN A 73 12.77 -9.92 10.42
CA GLN A 73 13.67 -10.40 9.38
C GLN A 73 13.14 -10.13 7.95
N GLU A 74 11.82 -10.06 7.76
CA GLU A 74 11.16 -9.80 6.47
C GLU A 74 11.07 -8.30 6.13
N VAL A 75 11.52 -7.41 7.02
CA VAL A 75 11.65 -5.96 6.71
C VAL A 75 12.69 -5.74 5.61
N SER A 76 13.71 -6.59 5.54
CA SER A 76 14.82 -6.47 4.59
C SER A 76 15.17 -7.78 3.87
N GLY A 77 14.71 -8.90 4.40
CA GLY A 77 14.88 -10.23 3.82
C GLY A 77 13.65 -10.68 3.05
N PRO A 78 13.77 -11.81 2.32
CA PRO A 78 12.62 -12.46 1.71
C PRO A 78 11.72 -13.07 2.79
N GLY A 79 10.43 -13.22 2.45
CA GLY A 79 9.44 -13.89 3.30
C GLY A 79 8.03 -13.39 3.01
N SER A 80 7.04 -14.12 3.53
CA SER A 80 5.62 -13.83 3.38
C SER A 80 4.83 -14.15 4.66
N GLU A 81 5.50 -14.52 5.77
CA GLU A 81 4.80 -14.87 7.01
C GLU A 81 4.14 -13.64 7.64
N HIS A 82 4.67 -12.45 7.37
CA HIS A 82 4.07 -11.18 7.78
C HIS A 82 2.64 -10.97 7.23
N GLU A 83 2.27 -11.59 6.11
CA GLU A 83 0.96 -11.38 5.47
C GLU A 83 -0.18 -11.87 6.38
N ALA A 84 -0.19 -13.17 6.69
CA ALA A 84 -1.20 -13.79 7.54
C ALA A 84 -1.11 -13.30 9.00
N ALA A 85 0.11 -13.08 9.50
CA ALA A 85 0.32 -12.57 10.84
C ALA A 85 -0.15 -11.11 11.01
N GLY A 86 0.04 -10.29 9.97
CA GLY A 86 -0.43 -8.91 9.91
C GLY A 86 -1.96 -8.85 9.95
N GLU A 87 -2.64 -9.65 9.12
CA GLU A 87 -4.10 -9.72 9.16
C GLU A 87 -4.61 -10.11 10.56
N ALA A 88 -4.04 -11.16 11.17
CA ALA A 88 -4.42 -11.60 12.51
C ALA A 88 -4.18 -10.52 13.58
N LEU A 89 -3.07 -9.78 13.48
CA LEU A 89 -2.75 -8.66 14.38
C LEU A 89 -3.78 -7.53 14.27
N LEU A 90 -4.14 -7.13 13.05
CA LEU A 90 -5.11 -6.07 12.80
C LEU A 90 -6.51 -6.45 13.29
N LEU A 91 -6.95 -7.69 13.04
CA LEU A 91 -8.22 -8.20 13.54
C LEU A 91 -8.28 -8.16 15.07
N LYS A 92 -7.20 -8.58 15.75
CA LYS A 92 -7.09 -8.51 17.21
C LYS A 92 -7.12 -7.07 17.74
N ALA A 93 -6.61 -6.11 16.96
CA ALA A 93 -6.63 -4.68 17.26
C ALA A 93 -7.98 -4.00 16.92
N GLY A 94 -8.98 -4.76 16.47
CA GLY A 94 -10.32 -4.24 16.16
C GLY A 94 -10.45 -3.59 14.78
N VAL A 95 -9.47 -3.77 13.90
CA VAL A 95 -9.56 -3.32 12.50
C VAL A 95 -10.65 -4.14 11.79
N PRO A 96 -11.55 -3.50 11.02
CA PRO A 96 -12.52 -4.22 10.22
C PRO A 96 -11.87 -5.24 9.29
N ALA A 97 -12.42 -6.46 9.20
CA ALA A 97 -11.83 -7.55 8.41
C ALA A 97 -11.62 -7.19 6.93
N HIS A 98 -12.47 -6.36 6.35
CA HIS A 98 -12.32 -5.91 4.97
C HIS A 98 -11.08 -5.02 4.73
N LEU A 99 -10.58 -4.34 5.78
CA LEU A 99 -9.31 -3.61 5.75
C LEU A 99 -8.15 -4.52 6.12
N ALA A 100 -8.28 -5.34 7.17
CA ALA A 100 -7.21 -6.22 7.65
C ALA A 100 -6.67 -7.19 6.58
N ARG A 101 -7.55 -7.63 5.66
CA ARG A 101 -7.17 -8.46 4.51
C ARG A 101 -6.14 -7.82 3.58
N CYS A 102 -5.92 -6.50 3.65
CA CYS A 102 -4.89 -5.84 2.84
C CYS A 102 -3.49 -6.46 3.04
N CYS A 103 -3.22 -6.99 4.24
CA CYS A 103 -1.96 -7.66 4.56
C CYS A 103 -1.71 -8.90 3.69
N VAL A 104 -2.76 -9.59 3.25
CA VAL A 104 -2.66 -10.77 2.40
C VAL A 104 -2.80 -10.40 0.92
N THR A 105 -3.78 -9.55 0.59
CA THR A 105 -4.10 -9.26 -0.80
C THR A 105 -2.99 -8.52 -1.55
N HIS A 106 -2.15 -7.75 -0.85
CA HIS A 106 -1.07 -7.02 -1.51
C HIS A 106 0.06 -7.95 -1.99
N GLY A 107 0.38 -9.01 -1.23
CA GLY A 107 1.37 -10.03 -1.58
C GLY A 107 0.85 -11.04 -2.59
N GLN A 108 -0.47 -11.30 -2.57
CA GLN A 108 -1.17 -12.25 -3.42
C GLN A 108 -2.01 -11.57 -4.51
N TRP A 109 -1.53 -10.44 -5.01
CA TRP A 109 -2.27 -9.61 -5.97
C TRP A 109 -2.64 -10.35 -7.26
N GLN A 110 -1.93 -11.42 -7.62
CA GLN A 110 -2.26 -12.25 -8.78
C GLN A 110 -3.66 -12.89 -8.67
N ASN A 111 -4.11 -13.13 -7.44
CA ASN A 111 -5.42 -13.71 -7.13
C ASN A 111 -6.46 -12.64 -6.75
N CYS A 112 -6.13 -11.36 -6.89
CA CYS A 112 -6.99 -10.24 -6.51
C CYS A 112 -7.54 -9.52 -7.75
N GLU A 113 -8.84 -9.23 -7.75
CA GLU A 113 -9.49 -8.46 -8.83
C GLU A 113 -9.87 -7.05 -8.39
N ALA A 114 -9.96 -6.80 -7.09
CA ALA A 114 -10.32 -5.48 -6.56
C ALA A 114 -9.26 -4.43 -6.92
N LEU A 115 -9.69 -3.40 -7.65
CA LEU A 115 -8.84 -2.28 -8.07
C LEU A 115 -8.03 -1.70 -6.91
N GLU A 116 -8.68 -1.46 -5.77
CA GLU A 116 -8.03 -0.87 -4.61
C GLU A 116 -6.89 -1.75 -4.05
N SER A 117 -7.11 -3.07 -4.00
CA SER A 117 -6.08 -4.03 -3.55
C SER A 117 -4.91 -4.10 -4.54
N LEU A 118 -5.21 -4.10 -5.85
CA LEU A 118 -4.19 -4.03 -6.90
C LEU A 118 -3.38 -2.72 -6.81
N CYS A 119 -4.02 -1.59 -6.53
CA CYS A 119 -3.31 -0.33 -6.35
C CYS A 119 -2.42 -0.30 -5.11
N VAL A 120 -2.81 -0.94 -3.99
CA VAL A 120 -1.93 -1.08 -2.82
C VAL A 120 -0.70 -1.93 -3.15
N ALA A 121 -0.89 -3.06 -3.84
CA ALA A 121 0.22 -3.88 -4.33
C ALA A 121 1.13 -3.11 -5.29
N LEU A 122 0.55 -2.30 -6.18
CA LEU A 122 1.29 -1.50 -7.14
C LEU A 122 2.07 -0.38 -6.43
N ALA A 123 1.46 0.30 -5.45
CA ALA A 123 2.13 1.30 -4.64
C ALA A 123 3.36 0.72 -3.92
N ASP A 124 3.26 -0.50 -3.37
CA ASP A 124 4.40 -1.19 -2.76
C ASP A 124 5.55 -1.43 -3.77
N ARG A 125 5.22 -1.74 -5.02
CA ARG A 125 6.24 -1.93 -6.07
C ARG A 125 6.87 -0.59 -6.48
N LEU A 126 6.03 0.41 -6.77
CA LEU A 126 6.47 1.67 -7.36
C LEU A 126 7.26 2.55 -6.39
N TRP A 127 6.98 2.53 -5.07
CA TRP A 127 7.67 3.45 -4.15
C TRP A 127 9.19 3.29 -4.17
N ARG A 128 9.68 2.07 -4.44
CA ARG A 128 11.10 1.72 -4.55
C ARG A 128 11.65 1.77 -5.98
N GLY A 129 10.84 2.22 -6.94
CA GLY A 129 11.18 2.29 -8.36
C GLY A 129 11.06 0.96 -9.11
N ALA A 130 10.40 -0.05 -8.54
CA ALA A 130 10.22 -1.33 -9.20
C ALA A 130 8.93 -1.30 -10.04
N ARG A 131 9.08 -1.23 -11.36
CA ARG A 131 7.97 -1.40 -12.33
C ARG A 131 7.56 -2.86 -12.43
N CYS A 132 6.27 -3.13 -12.60
CA CYS A 132 5.72 -4.47 -12.75
C CYS A 132 4.64 -4.45 -13.84
N PRO A 133 5.00 -4.70 -15.11
CA PRO A 133 4.08 -4.52 -16.24
C PRO A 133 2.78 -5.31 -16.13
N GLU A 134 2.83 -6.52 -15.56
CA GLU A 134 1.64 -7.34 -15.34
C GLU A 134 0.66 -6.69 -14.34
N LEU A 135 1.17 -6.24 -13.19
CA LEU A 135 0.34 -5.60 -12.17
C LEU A 135 -0.17 -4.23 -12.63
N GLU A 136 0.66 -3.47 -13.35
CA GLU A 136 0.28 -2.18 -13.96
C GLU A 136 -0.87 -2.37 -14.96
N LEU A 137 -0.77 -3.36 -15.85
CA LEU A 137 -1.83 -3.69 -16.79
C LEU A 137 -3.13 -4.09 -16.09
N ARG A 138 -3.04 -4.89 -15.01
CA ARG A 138 -4.22 -5.28 -14.21
C ARG A 138 -4.91 -4.09 -13.55
N VAL A 139 -4.13 -3.13 -13.02
CA VAL A 139 -4.69 -1.88 -12.46
C VAL A 139 -5.40 -1.08 -13.55
N ILE A 140 -4.80 -0.96 -14.74
CA ILE A 140 -5.41 -0.24 -15.87
C ILE A 140 -6.69 -0.94 -16.33
N ASP A 141 -6.67 -2.26 -16.50
CA ASP A 141 -7.83 -3.04 -16.93
C ASP A 141 -8.97 -2.95 -15.90
N ALA A 142 -8.69 -3.11 -14.60
CA ALA A 142 -9.70 -2.97 -13.55
C ALA A 142 -10.27 -1.55 -13.46
N ALA A 143 -9.45 -0.52 -13.68
CA ALA A 143 -9.89 0.86 -13.72
C ALA A 143 -10.77 1.15 -14.93
N ALA A 144 -10.42 0.60 -16.10
CA ALA A 144 -11.17 0.76 -17.34
C ALA A 144 -12.54 0.07 -17.25
N GLU A 145 -12.58 -1.17 -16.73
CA GLU A 145 -13.81 -1.90 -16.48
C GLU A 145 -14.73 -1.12 -15.54
N ARG A 146 -14.21 -0.63 -14.42
CA ARG A 146 -15.01 0.12 -13.45
C ARG A 146 -15.54 1.44 -13.98
N LYS A 147 -14.80 2.10 -14.86
CA LYS A 147 -15.25 3.32 -15.55
C LYS A 147 -16.21 3.02 -16.71
N GLY A 148 -16.24 1.80 -17.22
CA GLY A 148 -16.99 1.43 -18.42
C GLY A 148 -16.38 2.02 -19.69
N CYS A 149 -15.05 2.09 -19.78
CA CYS A 149 -14.36 2.60 -20.96
C CYS A 149 -13.33 1.61 -21.50
N ASP A 150 -12.87 1.85 -22.72
CA ASP A 150 -11.73 1.14 -23.26
C ASP A 150 -10.44 1.52 -22.51
N ARG A 151 -9.55 0.54 -22.28
CA ARG A 151 -8.29 0.73 -21.52
C ARG A 151 -7.41 1.85 -22.09
N TRP A 152 -7.40 2.04 -23.40
CA TRP A 152 -6.55 3.02 -24.07
C TRP A 152 -6.96 4.45 -23.71
N SER A 153 -8.20 4.64 -23.27
CA SER A 153 -8.72 5.94 -22.83
C SER A 153 -8.10 6.43 -21.51
N ILE A 154 -7.51 5.53 -20.72
CA ILE A 154 -6.89 5.85 -19.43
C ILE A 154 -5.43 5.38 -19.34
N TRP A 155 -4.93 4.65 -20.35
CA TRP A 155 -3.58 4.09 -20.39
C TRP A 155 -2.50 5.12 -20.12
N SER A 156 -2.36 6.13 -21.00
CA SER A 156 -1.27 7.11 -20.93
C SER A 156 -1.23 7.85 -19.59
N PRO A 157 -2.33 8.48 -19.11
CA PRO A 157 -2.27 9.22 -17.85
C PRO A 157 -1.97 8.34 -16.63
N LEU A 158 -2.39 7.07 -16.62
CA LEU A 158 -2.02 6.15 -15.54
C LEU A 158 -0.56 5.68 -15.66
N GLU A 159 -0.09 5.36 -16.85
CA GLU A 159 1.30 4.97 -17.10
C GLU A 159 2.28 6.10 -16.74
N ASP A 160 1.98 7.34 -17.15
CA ASP A 160 2.76 8.54 -16.79
C ASP A 160 2.85 8.69 -15.26
N THR A 161 1.76 8.39 -14.55
CA THR A 161 1.75 8.39 -13.07
C THR A 161 2.63 7.28 -12.51
N PHE A 162 2.57 6.07 -13.07
CA PHE A 162 3.37 4.94 -12.60
C PHE A 162 4.86 5.23 -12.77
N GLU A 163 5.26 5.78 -13.93
CA GLU A 163 6.63 6.21 -14.20
C GLU A 163 7.06 7.32 -13.24
N ALA A 164 6.24 8.35 -13.02
CA ALA A 164 6.56 9.44 -12.11
C ALA A 164 6.81 8.94 -10.67
N ILE A 165 5.97 8.04 -10.16
CA ILE A 165 6.15 7.45 -8.82
C ILE A 165 7.45 6.63 -8.78
N ALA A 166 7.72 5.82 -9.81
CA ALA A 166 8.88 4.94 -9.85
C ALA A 166 10.21 5.70 -10.01
N ALA A 167 10.22 6.79 -10.77
CA ALA A 167 11.40 7.62 -11.02
C ALA A 167 11.99 8.21 -9.72
N GLU A 168 11.15 8.47 -8.72
CA GLU A 168 11.59 8.93 -7.39
C GLU A 168 12.10 7.81 -6.47
N GLY A 169 11.91 6.54 -6.85
CA GLY A 169 12.26 5.38 -6.05
C GLY A 169 13.72 5.30 -5.59
N PRO A 170 14.72 5.52 -6.48
CA PRO A 170 16.13 5.53 -6.08
C PRO A 170 16.45 6.55 -4.97
N ALA A 171 15.86 7.75 -5.05
CA ALA A 171 16.05 8.78 -4.04
C ALA A 171 15.40 8.40 -2.69
N ARG A 172 14.18 7.85 -2.71
CA ARG A 172 13.48 7.35 -1.50
C ARG A 172 14.25 6.22 -0.82
N LEU A 173 14.80 5.27 -1.60
CA LEU A 173 15.63 4.18 -1.08
C LEU A 173 16.94 4.69 -0.46
N GLN A 174 17.60 5.67 -1.06
CA GLN A 174 18.82 6.26 -0.50
C GLN A 174 18.55 6.92 0.86
N ALA A 175 17.46 7.70 0.95
CA ALA A 175 17.03 8.32 2.20
C ALA A 175 16.69 7.25 3.28
N SER A 176 16.02 6.16 2.88
CA SER A 176 15.66 5.04 3.77
C SER A 176 16.88 4.39 4.42
N ARG A 177 17.95 4.17 3.64
CA ARG A 177 19.21 3.59 4.15
C ARG A 177 19.85 4.50 5.20
N SER A 178 19.88 5.80 4.94
CA SER A 178 20.44 6.80 5.88
C SER A 178 19.62 6.99 7.17
N CYS A 179 18.37 6.52 7.19
CA CYS A 179 17.52 6.53 8.38
C CYS A 179 17.64 5.24 9.21
N ALA A 180 18.16 4.16 8.63
CA ALA A 180 18.39 2.89 9.34
C ALA A 180 19.69 2.89 10.15
N ASP A 181 20.62 3.80 9.85
CA ASP A 181 21.93 3.94 10.51
C ASP A 181 21.94 5.00 11.65
N ARG A 182 20.78 5.48 12.07
CA ARG A 182 20.59 6.43 13.19
C ARG A 182 19.59 5.88 14.20
#